data_AF-A0A1R3V888-F1
#
_entry.id   AF-A0A1R3V888-F1
#
_cell.length_a   1.000
_cell.length_b   1.000
_cell.length_c   1.000
_cell.angle_alpha   90.00
_cell.angle_beta   90.00
_cell.angle_gamma   90.00
#
_symmetry.space_group_name_H-M   'P 1'
#
loop_
_entity.id
_entity.type
_entity.pdbx_description
1 polymer ?
#
loop_
_entity_poly.entity_id
_entity_poly.type
_entity_poly.pdbx_seq_one_letter_code
_entity_poly.pdbx_strand_id
1 'polypeptide(L)'
;MAFPFGFFESDEITGSAPRRLMKLAVAGTDKMSADCAVGAMRTYAKIPDLGEFSYETWMSAVRAGRTFVTTGPLLDLNVNGKPMGDRIRTSVGTSQVWSCR
;
A
#
# COMPACT_ATOMS: atom_id res chain seq x y z
N MET A 1 -22.04 18.26 3.96
CA MET A 1 -22.30 16.83 4.21
C MET A 1 -21.05 16.09 3.78
N ALA A 2 -20.16 15.76 4.72
CA ALA A 2 -18.86 15.15 4.45
C ALA A 2 -18.98 13.64 4.69
N PHE A 3 -18.70 12.83 3.68
CA PHE A 3 -18.56 11.39 3.85
C PHE A 3 -17.24 11.12 4.59
N PRO A 4 -17.22 10.42 5.73
CA PRO A 4 -15.98 10.11 6.42
C PRO A 4 -15.33 8.90 5.73
N PHE A 5 -14.08 9.05 5.30
CA PHE A 5 -13.13 7.95 5.07
C PHE A 5 -13.70 6.73 4.32
N GLY A 6 -13.91 6.86 3.02
CA GLY A 6 -14.15 5.70 2.16
C GLY A 6 -12.86 4.88 1.98
N PHE A 7 -12.72 3.80 2.75
CA PHE A 7 -11.83 2.70 2.37
C PHE A 7 -12.50 1.97 1.19
N PHE A 8 -11.93 2.07 0.00
CA PHE A 8 -12.47 1.42 -1.19
C PHE A 8 -11.88 0.01 -1.31
N GLU A 9 -12.70 -1.00 -1.06
CA GLU A 9 -12.29 -2.41 -1.14
C GLU A 9 -12.45 -2.92 -2.58
N SER A 10 -11.35 -3.36 -3.19
CA SER A 10 -11.25 -3.74 -4.61
C SER A 10 -12.00 -5.02 -5.02
N ASP A 11 -12.75 -5.65 -4.12
CA ASP A 11 -13.42 -6.94 -4.36
C ASP A 11 -14.68 -6.80 -5.25
N GLU A 12 -15.16 -5.57 -5.50
CA GLU A 12 -16.40 -5.31 -6.26
C GLU A 12 -16.23 -5.39 -7.80
N ILE A 13 -14.99 -5.42 -8.33
CA ILE A 13 -14.73 -5.26 -9.78
C ILE A 13 -14.53 -6.60 -10.53
N THR A 14 -14.22 -7.70 -9.84
CA THR A 14 -13.82 -8.95 -10.51
C THR A 14 -14.61 -10.14 -9.99
N GLY A 15 -15.76 -10.42 -10.61
CA GLY A 15 -16.60 -11.61 -10.39
C GLY A 15 -15.95 -12.94 -10.82
N SER A 16 -14.75 -13.23 -10.33
CA SER A 16 -13.97 -14.44 -10.64
C SER A 16 -13.38 -15.03 -9.36
N ALA A 17 -13.57 -16.34 -9.17
CA ALA A 17 -13.17 -17.15 -8.02
C ALA A 17 -11.77 -16.86 -7.43
N PRO A 18 -11.56 -17.08 -6.10
CA PRO A 18 -10.46 -16.48 -5.37
C PRO A 18 -9.14 -17.23 -5.60
N ARG A 19 -8.32 -16.76 -6.54
CA ARG A 19 -6.87 -16.86 -6.35
C ARG A 19 -6.53 -15.88 -5.24
N ARG A 20 -6.21 -16.35 -4.02
CA ARG A 20 -5.92 -15.56 -2.80
C ARG A 20 -5.10 -14.31 -3.13
N LEU A 21 -5.81 -13.21 -3.39
CA LEU A 21 -5.27 -11.99 -3.95
C LEU A 21 -4.87 -11.10 -2.79
N MET A 22 -3.63 -10.64 -2.82
CA MET A 22 -3.19 -9.58 -1.93
C MET A 22 -4.00 -8.33 -2.27
N LYS A 23 -4.77 -7.80 -1.32
CA LYS A 23 -5.60 -6.61 -1.54
C LYS A 23 -4.69 -5.39 -1.69
N LEU A 24 -4.94 -4.60 -2.72
CA LEU A 24 -4.27 -3.31 -2.90
C LEU A 24 -4.85 -2.30 -1.93
N ALA A 25 -4.00 -1.44 -1.37
CA ALA A 25 -4.41 -0.29 -0.59
C ALA A 25 -4.05 0.99 -1.35
N VAL A 26 -5.07 1.77 -1.70
CA VAL A 26 -4.90 3.09 -2.31
C VAL A 26 -5.84 4.05 -1.59
N ALA A 27 -5.31 5.22 -1.22
CA ALA A 27 -6.11 6.34 -0.73
C ALA A 27 -5.60 7.65 -1.35
N GLY A 28 -6.55 8.56 -1.53
CA GLY A 28 -6.32 9.93 -1.94
C GLY A 28 -7.12 10.86 -1.03
N THR A 29 -6.73 12.13 -1.01
CA THR A 29 -7.31 13.10 -0.09
C THR A 29 -8.74 13.54 -0.45
N ASP A 30 -9.20 13.24 -1.67
CA ASP A 30 -10.52 13.65 -2.17
C ASP A 30 -10.82 15.14 -1.91
N LYS A 31 -9.92 15.99 -2.41
CA LYS A 31 -9.98 17.44 -2.15
C LYS A 31 -11.13 18.09 -2.91
N MET A 32 -12.12 18.59 -2.17
CA MET A 32 -13.30 19.30 -2.70
C MET A 32 -13.33 20.81 -2.36
N SER A 33 -12.48 21.28 -1.44
CA SER A 33 -12.39 22.70 -1.06
C SER A 33 -10.97 23.11 -0.66
N ALA A 34 -10.73 24.41 -0.50
CA ALA A 34 -9.43 24.94 -0.08
C ALA A 34 -9.09 24.63 1.39
N ASP A 35 -10.11 24.33 2.21
CA ASP A 35 -9.95 24.00 3.64
C ASP A 35 -9.31 22.62 3.87
N CYS A 36 -9.23 21.80 2.82
CA CYS A 36 -8.55 20.50 2.84
C CYS A 36 -7.17 20.59 2.17
N ALA A 37 -6.12 20.26 2.92
CA ALA A 37 -4.75 20.25 2.42
C ALA A 37 -4.56 19.16 1.36
N VAL A 38 -3.93 19.49 0.21
CA VAL A 38 -3.64 18.50 -0.84
C VAL A 38 -2.64 17.47 -0.30
N GLY A 39 -2.94 16.20 -0.51
CA GLY A 39 -2.04 15.10 -0.14
C GLY A 39 -2.05 14.79 1.35
N ALA A 40 -3.08 15.16 2.11
CA ALA A 40 -3.24 14.71 3.50
C ALA A 40 -3.22 13.18 3.62
N MET A 41 -3.66 12.46 2.58
CA MET A 41 -3.51 11.02 2.40
C MET A 41 -2.62 10.74 1.20
N ARG A 42 -1.59 9.90 1.38
CA ARG A 42 -0.63 9.53 0.32
C ARG A 42 -0.54 8.02 0.18
N THR A 43 -0.57 7.57 -1.08
CA THR A 43 -0.25 6.18 -1.44
C THR A 43 1.17 6.14 -1.99
N TYR A 44 2.01 5.31 -1.40
CA TYR A 44 3.37 5.06 -1.85
C TYR A 44 3.46 3.67 -2.45
N ALA A 45 4.14 3.55 -3.59
CA ALA A 45 4.41 2.27 -4.25
C ALA A 45 5.92 2.05 -4.33
N LYS A 46 6.39 0.90 -3.85
CA LYS A 46 7.82 0.56 -3.91
C LYS A 46 8.19 0.08 -5.32
N ILE A 47 8.90 0.93 -6.05
CA ILE A 47 9.54 0.57 -7.33
C ILE A 47 10.84 -0.18 -6.99
N PRO A 48 11.12 -1.35 -7.60
CA PRO A 48 12.36 -2.08 -7.37
C PRO A 48 13.59 -1.23 -7.69
N ASP A 49 14.69 -1.45 -6.97
CA ASP A 49 15.92 -0.63 -6.98
C ASP A 49 16.68 -0.55 -8.34
N LEU A 50 16.11 -1.12 -9.41
CA LEU A 50 16.66 -1.13 -10.78
C LEU A 50 15.67 -0.61 -11.84
N GLY A 51 14.47 -0.18 -11.46
CA GLY A 51 13.49 0.37 -12.40
C GLY A 51 13.59 1.88 -12.51
N GLU A 52 13.63 2.42 -13.74
CA GLU A 52 13.35 3.84 -13.94
C GLU A 52 11.95 4.17 -13.42
N PHE A 53 11.79 5.35 -12.80
CA PHE A 53 10.48 5.87 -12.47
C PHE A 53 9.71 6.15 -13.77
N SER A 54 8.74 5.29 -14.07
CA SER A 54 7.82 5.45 -15.18
C SER A 54 6.41 5.07 -14.73
N TYR A 55 5.41 5.49 -15.49
CA TYR A 55 4.02 5.13 -15.20
C TYR A 55 3.83 3.61 -15.20
N GLU A 56 4.50 2.89 -16.11
CA GLU A 56 4.40 1.45 -16.23
C GLU A 56 5.03 0.72 -15.04
N THR A 57 6.22 1.13 -14.61
CA THR A 57 6.90 0.52 -13.47
C THR A 57 6.15 0.81 -12.18
N TRP A 58 5.64 2.04 -12.01
CA TRP A 58 4.77 2.41 -10.90
C TRP A 58 3.49 1.56 -10.89
N MET A 59 2.79 1.46 -12.01
CA MET A 59 1.58 0.63 -12.13
C MET A 59 1.84 -0.85 -11.82
N SER A 60 2.99 -1.39 -12.24
CA SER A 60 3.37 -2.78 -11.92
C SER A 60 3.62 -2.98 -10.42
N ALA A 61 4.27 -2.01 -9.76
CA ALA A 61 4.48 -2.02 -8.32
C ALA A 61 3.15 -1.93 -7.55
N VAL A 62 2.24 -1.09 -8.04
CA VAL A 62 0.87 -0.98 -7.52
C VAL A 62 0.15 -2.33 -7.63
N ARG A 63 0.07 -2.93 -8.83
CA ARG A 63 -0.57 -4.25 -9.05
C ARG A 63 0.06 -5.39 -8.26
N ALA A 64 1.35 -5.31 -7.96
CA ALA A 64 2.04 -6.29 -7.11
C ALA A 64 1.66 -6.17 -5.62
N GLY A 65 0.82 -5.20 -5.23
CA GLY A 65 0.43 -4.97 -3.84
C GLY A 65 1.54 -4.35 -2.99
N ARG A 66 2.60 -3.80 -3.62
CA ARG A 66 3.70 -3.13 -2.92
C ARG A 66 3.33 -1.68 -2.60
N THR A 67 2.14 -1.50 -2.02
CA THR A 67 1.53 -0.20 -1.74
C THR A 67 1.35 0.01 -0.24
N PHE A 68 1.66 1.21 0.23
CA PHE A 68 1.42 1.64 1.61
C PHE A 68 0.71 2.99 1.62
N VAL A 69 -0.30 3.13 2.48
CA VAL A 69 -1.09 4.34 2.65
C VAL A 69 -0.81 4.94 4.01
N THR A 70 -0.51 6.24 4.06
CA THR A 70 -0.30 6.96 5.31
C THR A 70 -0.77 8.40 5.24
N THR A 71 -1.24 8.91 6.37
CA THR A 71 -1.44 10.35 6.64
C THR A 71 -0.25 10.96 7.40
N GLY A 72 0.67 10.13 7.89
CA GLY A 72 1.87 10.51 8.63
C GLY A 72 3.14 10.39 7.78
N PRO A 73 4.33 10.32 8.43
CA PRO A 73 5.60 10.18 7.72
C PRO A 73 5.67 8.87 6.93
N LEU A 74 6.51 8.87 5.89
CA LEU A 74 6.86 7.65 5.18
C LEU A 74 7.70 6.76 6.11
N LEU A 75 7.31 5.50 6.25
CA LEU A 75 8.02 4.51 7.04
C LEU A 75 8.57 3.44 6.10
N ASP A 76 9.83 3.02 6.30
CA ASP A 76 10.37 1.81 5.69
C ASP A 76 10.44 0.71 6.74
N LEU A 77 9.50 -0.24 6.68
CA LEU A 77 9.40 -1.35 7.61
C LEU A 77 9.86 -2.66 6.97
N ASN A 78 10.73 -3.38 7.67
CA ASN A 78 11.16 -4.72 7.29
C ASN A 78 10.96 -5.70 8.46
N VAL A 79 10.49 -6.89 8.14
CA VAL A 79 10.32 -8.00 9.09
C VAL A 79 11.07 -9.21 8.55
N ASN A 80 12.06 -9.71 9.29
CA ASN A 80 13.00 -10.74 8.82
C ASN A 80 13.62 -10.42 7.45
N GLY A 81 13.95 -9.15 7.20
CA GLY A 81 14.48 -8.70 5.91
C GLY A 81 13.46 -8.73 4.75
N LYS A 82 12.17 -8.96 5.03
CA LYS A 82 11.09 -8.86 4.05
C LYS A 82 10.44 -7.46 4.15
N PRO A 83 10.33 -6.72 3.03
CA PRO A 83 9.74 -5.39 3.03
C PRO A 83 8.21 -5.42 3.23
N MET A 84 7.62 -4.26 3.47
CA MET A 84 6.18 -4.09 3.40
C MET A 84 5.61 -4.59 2.07
N GLY A 85 4.50 -5.32 2.11
CA GLY A 85 3.89 -5.92 0.92
C GLY A 85 4.46 -7.30 0.56
N ASP A 86 5.43 -7.83 1.29
CA ASP A 86 5.86 -9.23 1.13
C ASP A 86 5.08 -10.18 2.05
N ARG A 87 5.09 -11.46 1.69
CA ARG A 87 4.52 -12.54 2.50
C ARG A 87 5.60 -13.21 3.35
N ILE A 88 5.33 -13.34 4.64
CA ILE A 88 6.23 -13.98 5.60
C ILE A 88 5.59 -15.27 6.09
N ARG A 89 6.36 -16.36 6.11
CA ARG A 89 5.94 -17.63 6.71
C ARG A 89 6.53 -17.73 8.11
N THR A 90 5.66 -17.86 9.11
CA THR A 90 6.06 -17.92 10.51
C THR A 90 5.62 -19.24 11.13
N SER A 91 6.44 -19.83 12.00
CA SER A 91 6.07 -20.91 12.91
C SER A 91 5.68 -20.36 14.27
N VAL A 92 4.80 -21.07 14.99
CA VAL A 92 4.43 -20.73 16.37
C VAL A 92 5.68 -20.66 17.23
N GLY A 93 5.81 -19.62 18.06
CA GLY A 93 6.93 -19.43 18.98
C GLY A 93 8.22 -18.89 18.35
N THR A 94 8.24 -18.56 17.06
CA THR A 94 9.44 -18.00 16.41
C THR A 94 9.51 -16.48 16.58
N SER A 95 10.61 -15.99 17.18
CA SER A 95 10.87 -14.54 17.27
C SER A 95 11.11 -13.94 15.88
N GLN A 96 10.56 -12.75 15.64
CA GLN A 96 10.69 -12.02 14.37
C GLN A 96 11.60 -10.81 14.59
N VAL A 97 12.50 -10.55 13.65
CA VAL A 97 13.37 -9.37 13.68
C VAL A 97 12.68 -8.24 12.93
N TRP A 98 12.55 -7.09 13.56
CA TRP A 98 11.92 -5.90 13.00
C TRP A 98 12.97 -4.81 12.80
N SER A 99 12.93 -4.12 11.67
CA SER A 99 13.68 -2.88 11.46
C SER A 99 12.81 -1.83 10.79
N CYS A 100 12.99 -0.58 11.22
CA CYS A 100 12.32 0.59 10.68
C CYS A 100 13.36 1.67 10.42
N ARG A 101 13.27 2.37 9.28
CA ARG A 101 14.05 3.57 8.97
C ARG A 101 13.11 4.74 8.68
#